data_AF-A0A317CAQ3-F1
#
_entry.id   AF-A0A317CAQ3-F1
#
_cell.length_a   1.000
_cell.length_b   1.000
_cell.length_c   1.000
_cell.angle_alpha   90.00
_cell.angle_beta   90.00
_cell.angle_gamma   90.00
#
_symmetry.space_group_name_H-M   'P 1'
#
loop_
_entity.id
_entity.type
_entity.pdbx_description
1 polymer ?
#
loop_
_entity_poly.entity_id
_entity_poly.type
_entity_poly.pdbx_seq_one_letter_code
_entity_poly.pdbx_strand_id
1 'polypeptide(L)'
;MRLATLFSIALVCLFYPFIAYAAGVNFFAKGLMHPIVVPTQLISVFALGLLLGQQGWKHIRIVLPVFLVGIGAALIMTRYQSVSWNPEMILLPVAAVTGLLLTLKSQWHMALTLLTALVVALVIGMDSSVPMIPGLQTRKIYAHLAGTGISIFSLLVFITLISHALRNLVSGIILRVLGAWSAAGAVLVLTLLLANAART
;
A
#
# COMPACT_ATOMS: atom_id res chain seq x y z
N MET A 1 -19.52 -16.85 -9.56
CA MET A 1 -19.66 -15.57 -10.30
C MET A 1 -18.94 -14.38 -9.64
N ARG A 2 -17.83 -14.55 -8.88
CA ARG A 2 -17.28 -13.46 -8.03
C ARG A 2 -15.75 -13.25 -8.04
N LEU A 3 -14.94 -14.21 -8.48
CA LEU A 3 -13.47 -14.06 -8.50
C LEU A 3 -12.97 -13.45 -9.82
N ALA A 4 -13.53 -13.90 -10.94
CA ALA A 4 -13.13 -13.43 -12.28
C ALA A 4 -13.41 -11.94 -12.49
N THR A 5 -14.56 -11.43 -12.03
CA THR A 5 -14.89 -10.00 -12.14
C THR A 5 -13.98 -9.13 -11.27
N LEU A 6 -13.68 -9.54 -10.03
CA LEU A 6 -12.73 -8.83 -9.17
C LEU A 6 -11.31 -8.85 -9.73
N PHE A 7 -10.90 -9.97 -10.34
CA PHE A 7 -9.61 -10.08 -11.01
C PHE A 7 -9.54 -9.19 -12.25
N SER A 8 -10.59 -9.16 -13.09
CA SER A 8 -10.69 -8.26 -14.24
C SER A 8 -10.66 -6.79 -13.83
N ILE A 9 -11.37 -6.41 -12.76
CA ILE A 9 -11.33 -5.03 -12.22
C ILE A 9 -9.93 -4.70 -11.71
N ALA A 10 -9.31 -5.59 -10.93
CA ALA A 10 -7.95 -5.38 -10.42
C ALA A 10 -6.91 -5.26 -11.55
N LEU A 11 -7.06 -6.06 -12.61
CA LEU A 11 -6.20 -6.02 -13.78
C LEU A 11 -6.36 -4.70 -14.55
N VAL A 12 -7.60 -4.26 -14.80
CA VAL A 12 -7.88 -2.96 -15.43
C VAL A 12 -7.31 -1.82 -14.59
N CYS A 13 -7.46 -1.87 -13.26
CA CYS A 13 -6.92 -0.87 -12.36
C CYS A 13 -5.38 -0.85 -12.31
N LEU A 14 -4.71 -1.98 -12.55
CA LEU A 14 -3.25 -2.08 -12.57
C LEU A 14 -2.63 -1.62 -13.89
N PHE A 15 -3.32 -1.81 -15.02
CA PHE A 15 -2.88 -1.27 -16.31
C PHE A 15 -3.19 0.22 -16.48
N TYR A 16 -4.16 0.75 -15.74
CA TYR A 16 -4.50 2.18 -15.78
C TYR A 16 -3.34 3.14 -15.49
N PRO A 17 -2.48 2.95 -14.46
CA PRO A 17 -1.30 3.79 -14.24
C PRO A 17 -0.30 3.72 -15.40
N PHE A 18 -0.14 2.56 -16.03
CA PHE A 18 0.76 2.37 -17.17
C PHE A 18 0.28 3.14 -18.41
N ILE A 19 -1.04 3.12 -18.67
CA ILE A 19 -1.69 3.90 -19.74
C ILE A 19 -1.62 5.40 -19.44
N ALA A 20 -1.82 5.80 -18.19
CA ALA A 20 -1.75 7.20 -17.76
C ALA A 20 -0.33 7.79 -17.87
N TYR A 21 0.71 6.99 -17.65
CA TYR A 21 2.10 7.39 -17.85
C TYR A 21 2.43 7.64 -19.33
N ALA A 22 1.95 6.77 -20.23
CA ALA A 22 2.11 6.94 -21.68
C ALA A 22 1.42 8.20 -22.21
N ALA A 23 0.34 8.65 -21.57
CA ALA A 23 -0.43 9.85 -21.93
C ALA A 23 0.09 11.16 -21.29
N GLY A 24 1.37 11.17 -20.85
CA GLY A 24 1.95 12.15 -19.94
C GLY A 24 1.44 13.60 -20.04
N VAL A 25 0.91 14.13 -18.91
CA VAL A 25 0.94 15.55 -18.41
C VAL A 25 -0.07 15.81 -17.28
N ASN A 26 -0.93 14.86 -16.90
CA ASN A 26 -1.98 15.10 -15.91
C ASN A 26 -1.52 14.85 -14.45
N PHE A 27 -1.88 15.76 -13.52
CA PHE A 27 -1.64 15.61 -12.08
C PHE A 27 -2.22 14.30 -11.51
N PHE A 28 -3.32 13.82 -12.10
CA PHE A 28 -3.88 12.51 -11.80
C PHE A 28 -2.92 11.36 -12.13
N ALA A 29 -2.25 11.40 -13.29
CA ALA A 29 -1.27 10.39 -13.68
C ALA A 29 -0.03 10.40 -12.77
N LYS A 30 0.39 11.60 -12.32
CA LYS A 30 1.44 11.72 -11.29
C LYS A 30 1.01 11.07 -9.97
N GLY A 31 -0.23 11.33 -9.54
CA GLY A 31 -0.79 10.69 -8.35
C GLY A 31 -0.83 9.16 -8.47
N LEU A 32 -1.24 8.64 -9.64
CA LEU A 32 -1.24 7.20 -9.91
C LEU A 32 0.13 6.54 -9.76
N MET A 33 1.20 7.22 -10.16
CA MET A 33 2.57 6.71 -10.07
C MET A 33 3.19 6.90 -8.69
N HIS A 34 2.66 7.79 -7.86
CA HIS A 34 3.23 8.15 -6.57
C HIS A 34 3.58 6.94 -5.69
N PRO A 35 2.67 5.96 -5.45
CA PRO A 35 2.97 4.83 -4.56
C PRO A 35 3.98 3.84 -5.15
N ILE A 36 4.16 3.84 -6.47
CA ILE A 36 5.11 2.97 -7.17
C ILE A 36 6.52 3.56 -7.08
N VAL A 37 6.62 4.90 -7.11
CA VAL A 37 7.90 5.62 -7.04
C VAL A 37 8.42 5.72 -5.60
N VAL A 38 7.53 5.71 -4.60
CA VAL A 38 7.90 5.74 -3.18
C VAL A 38 8.10 4.31 -2.65
N PRO A 39 9.35 3.83 -2.44
CA PRO A 39 9.60 2.42 -2.15
C PRO A 39 8.97 1.94 -0.85
N THR A 40 8.88 2.82 0.16
CA THR A 40 8.30 2.49 1.47
C THR A 40 6.81 2.18 1.36
N GLN A 41 6.05 2.99 0.63
CA GLN A 41 4.63 2.74 0.35
C GLN A 41 4.45 1.42 -0.42
N LEU A 42 5.27 1.19 -1.44
CA LEU A 42 5.23 -0.03 -2.25
C LEU A 42 5.46 -1.29 -1.39
N ILE A 43 6.52 -1.32 -0.59
CA ILE A 43 6.86 -2.47 0.25
C ILE A 43 5.78 -2.70 1.32
N SER A 44 5.26 -1.65 1.96
CA SER A 44 4.21 -1.80 2.97
C SER A 44 2.89 -2.30 2.38
N VAL A 45 2.46 -1.77 1.23
CA VAL A 45 1.25 -2.24 0.54
C VAL A 45 1.44 -3.66 0.04
N PHE A 46 2.64 -4.00 -0.44
CA PHE A 46 2.97 -5.36 -0.85
C PHE A 46 2.90 -6.35 0.31
N ALA A 47 3.57 -6.07 1.42
CA ALA A 47 3.54 -6.92 2.61
C ALA A 47 2.12 -7.09 3.18
N LEU A 48 1.36 -5.99 3.29
CA LEU A 48 -0.03 -6.01 3.73
C LEU A 48 -0.92 -6.81 2.77
N GLY A 49 -0.75 -6.59 1.46
CA GLY A 49 -1.51 -7.28 0.43
C GLY A 49 -1.29 -8.79 0.48
N LEU A 50 -0.03 -9.22 0.64
CA LEU A 50 0.31 -10.62 0.83
C LEU A 50 -0.34 -11.19 2.09
N LEU A 51 -0.26 -10.49 3.22
CA LEU A 51 -0.84 -10.91 4.49
C LEU A 51 -2.35 -11.12 4.37
N LEU A 52 -3.06 -10.16 3.78
CA LEU A 52 -4.51 -10.27 3.56
C LEU A 52 -4.90 -11.49 2.71
N GLY A 53 -4.14 -11.76 1.65
CA GLY A 53 -4.38 -12.94 0.82
C GLY A 53 -4.21 -14.25 1.59
N GLN A 54 -3.21 -14.31 2.48
CA GLN A 54 -2.93 -15.48 3.33
C GLN A 54 -4.02 -15.72 4.38
N GLN A 55 -4.55 -14.68 5.04
CA GLN A 55 -5.60 -14.78 6.07
C GLN A 55 -6.97 -15.21 5.50
N GLY A 56 -7.18 -15.05 4.19
CA GLY A 56 -8.33 -15.59 3.47
C GLY A 56 -9.52 -14.66 3.32
N TRP A 57 -10.59 -15.17 2.72
CA TRP A 57 -11.66 -14.34 2.14
C TRP A 57 -12.42 -13.49 3.15
N LYS A 58 -12.58 -13.97 4.38
CA LYS A 58 -13.23 -13.22 5.46
C LYS A 58 -12.48 -11.93 5.78
N HIS A 59 -11.15 -11.98 5.84
CA HIS A 59 -10.31 -10.80 6.08
C HIS A 59 -10.36 -9.85 4.88
N ILE A 60 -10.24 -10.37 3.66
CA ILE A 60 -10.31 -9.58 2.43
C ILE A 60 -11.60 -8.75 2.36
N ARG A 61 -12.76 -9.37 2.64
CA ARG A 61 -14.07 -8.71 2.54
C ARG A 61 -14.26 -7.56 3.56
N ILE A 62 -13.63 -7.64 4.72
CA ILE A 62 -13.80 -6.64 5.78
C ILE A 62 -12.69 -5.59 5.72
N VAL A 63 -11.44 -6.01 5.54
CA VAL A 63 -10.29 -5.12 5.62
C VAL A 63 -10.18 -4.22 4.40
N LEU A 64 -10.50 -4.70 3.18
CA LEU A 64 -10.40 -3.86 1.98
C LEU A 64 -11.33 -2.63 2.01
N PRO A 65 -12.63 -2.75 2.35
CA PRO A 65 -13.49 -1.57 2.49
C PRO A 65 -13.01 -0.62 3.59
N VAL A 66 -12.55 -1.15 4.73
CA VAL A 66 -12.02 -0.33 5.84
C VAL A 66 -10.77 0.40 5.41
N PHE A 67 -9.86 -0.26 4.69
CA PHE A 67 -8.67 0.36 4.12
C PHE A 67 -9.04 1.46 3.13
N LEU A 68 -10.03 1.24 2.25
CA LEU A 68 -10.50 2.23 1.28
C LEU A 68 -11.04 3.49 1.96
N VAL A 69 -11.86 3.32 2.99
CA VAL A 69 -12.37 4.45 3.78
C VAL A 69 -11.24 5.14 4.53
N GLY A 70 -10.32 4.37 5.13
CA GLY A 70 -9.16 4.87 5.86
C GLY A 70 -8.22 5.71 4.99
N ILE A 71 -7.84 5.21 3.81
CA ILE A 71 -6.96 5.95 2.89
C ILE A 71 -7.66 7.19 2.34
N GLY A 72 -8.96 7.10 2.04
CA GLY A 72 -9.77 8.24 1.60
C GLY A 72 -9.81 9.35 2.65
N ALA A 73 -10.10 8.99 3.91
CA ALA A 73 -10.08 9.93 5.03
C ALA A 73 -8.68 10.53 5.24
N ALA A 74 -7.63 9.71 5.22
CA ALA A 74 -6.25 10.15 5.37
C ALA A 74 -5.86 11.17 4.31
N LEU A 75 -6.10 10.87 3.02
CA LEU A 75 -5.78 11.77 1.90
C LEU A 75 -6.52 13.11 1.99
N ILE A 76 -7.76 13.12 2.50
CA ILE A 76 -8.50 14.37 2.75
C ILE A 76 -7.86 15.14 3.91
N MET A 77 -7.49 14.45 4.99
CA MET A 77 -6.85 15.06 6.15
C MET A 77 -5.48 15.68 5.82
N THR A 78 -4.72 15.09 4.92
CA THR A 78 -3.42 15.60 4.45
C THR A 78 -3.49 17.01 3.87
N ARG A 79 -4.67 17.45 3.42
CA ARG A 79 -4.91 18.84 3.00
C ARG A 79 -4.82 19.83 4.17
N TYR A 80 -5.27 19.41 5.34
CA TYR A 80 -5.41 20.27 6.51
C TYR A 80 -4.22 20.14 7.47
N GLN A 81 -3.52 19.00 7.42
CA GLN A 81 -2.41 18.70 8.31
C GLN A 81 -1.24 18.12 7.52
N SER A 82 -0.12 18.84 7.50
CA SER A 82 1.17 18.29 7.11
C SER A 82 1.81 17.65 8.33
N VAL A 83 2.15 16.38 8.20
CA VAL A 83 2.86 15.64 9.22
C VAL A 83 4.34 16.04 9.24
N SER A 84 4.88 16.26 10.45
CA SER A 84 6.32 16.53 10.65
C SER A 84 7.15 15.28 11.00
N TRP A 85 6.51 14.15 11.26
CA TRP A 85 7.20 12.88 11.56
C TRP A 85 7.58 12.14 10.27
N ASN A 86 8.63 11.31 10.34
CA ASN A 86 9.12 10.54 9.20
C ASN A 86 8.22 9.31 8.94
N PRO A 87 7.45 9.25 7.84
CA PRO A 87 6.52 8.15 7.59
C PRO A 87 7.22 6.80 7.37
N GLU A 88 8.45 6.82 6.85
CA GLU A 88 9.26 5.63 6.60
C GLU A 88 9.60 4.90 7.92
N MET A 89 9.79 5.65 9.01
CA MET A 89 10.05 5.08 10.34
C MET A 89 8.87 4.29 10.90
N ILE A 90 7.66 4.47 10.36
CA ILE A 90 6.47 3.70 10.76
C ILE A 90 6.18 2.60 9.73
N LEU A 91 6.21 2.95 8.44
CA LEU A 91 5.86 2.03 7.35
C LEU A 91 6.82 0.84 7.24
N LEU A 92 8.12 1.06 7.39
CA LEU A 92 9.12 0.01 7.23
C LEU A 92 9.08 -1.04 8.35
N PRO A 93 9.02 -0.67 9.66
CA PRO A 93 8.81 -1.66 10.71
C PRO A 93 7.51 -2.46 10.54
N VAL A 94 6.41 -1.79 10.17
CA VAL A 94 5.13 -2.47 9.93
C VAL A 94 5.27 -3.45 8.75
N ALA A 95 5.95 -3.08 7.67
CA ALA A 95 6.23 -3.98 6.55
C ALA A 95 7.12 -5.16 6.95
N ALA A 96 8.16 -4.92 7.76
CA ALA A 96 9.05 -5.95 8.26
C ALA A 96 8.30 -6.97 9.12
N VAL A 97 7.51 -6.50 10.08
CA VAL A 97 6.69 -7.34 10.96
C VAL A 97 5.66 -8.13 10.14
N THR A 98 4.93 -7.48 9.23
CA THR A 98 3.95 -8.17 8.39
C THR A 98 4.57 -9.22 7.46
N GLY A 99 5.74 -8.95 6.87
CA GLY A 99 6.50 -9.93 6.08
C GLY A 99 7.01 -11.12 6.90
N LEU A 100 7.48 -10.89 8.12
CA LEU A 100 7.90 -11.93 9.04
C LEU A 100 6.73 -12.82 9.46
N LEU A 101 5.58 -12.22 9.79
CA LEU A 101 4.36 -12.93 10.14
C LEU A 101 3.83 -13.80 9.00
N LEU A 102 3.94 -13.30 7.76
CA LEU A 102 3.61 -14.05 6.55
C LEU A 102 4.45 -15.33 6.44
N THR A 103 5.75 -15.21 6.74
CA THR A 103 6.73 -16.31 6.70
C THR A 103 6.38 -17.40 7.72
N LEU A 104 5.93 -16.99 8.91
CA LEU A 104 5.52 -17.90 9.97
C LEU A 104 4.16 -18.58 9.71
N LYS A 105 3.42 -18.18 8.66
CA LYS A 105 2.04 -18.66 8.38
C LYS A 105 1.12 -18.47 9.60
N SER A 106 1.31 -17.39 10.34
CA SER A 106 0.54 -17.09 11.55
C SER A 106 -0.88 -16.64 11.18
N GLN A 107 -1.89 -17.29 11.72
CA GLN A 107 -3.29 -16.86 11.59
C GLN A 107 -3.53 -15.74 12.61
N TRP A 108 -3.85 -14.54 12.12
CA TRP A 108 -4.01 -13.36 12.96
C TRP A 108 -5.48 -13.09 13.29
N HIS A 109 -5.72 -12.55 14.48
CA HIS A 109 -7.02 -12.02 14.83
C HIS A 109 -7.39 -10.88 13.88
N MET A 110 -8.65 -10.87 13.43
CA MET A 110 -9.19 -9.86 12.51
C MET A 110 -8.89 -8.42 12.95
N ALA A 111 -8.99 -8.15 14.26
CA ALA A 111 -8.73 -6.82 14.83
C ALA A 111 -7.30 -6.34 14.56
N LEU A 112 -6.30 -7.22 14.65
CA LEU A 112 -4.91 -6.86 14.40
C LEU A 112 -4.67 -6.59 12.91
N THR A 113 -5.29 -7.38 12.01
CA THR A 113 -5.21 -7.12 10.57
C THR A 113 -5.88 -5.79 10.19
N LEU A 114 -6.99 -5.45 10.84
CA LEU A 114 -7.65 -4.17 10.65
C LEU A 114 -6.79 -3.01 11.15
N LEU A 115 -6.19 -3.16 12.32
CA LEU A 115 -5.31 -2.15 12.90
C LEU A 115 -4.11 -1.89 11.99
N THR A 116 -3.43 -2.94 11.50
CA THR A 116 -2.28 -2.77 10.60
C THR A 116 -2.70 -2.13 9.28
N ALA A 117 -3.83 -2.55 8.69
CA ALA A 117 -4.35 -1.94 7.48
C ALA A 117 -4.69 -0.44 7.68
N LEU A 118 -5.28 -0.08 8.81
CA LEU A 118 -5.62 1.31 9.13
C LEU A 118 -4.36 2.16 9.34
N VAL A 119 -3.37 1.63 10.07
CA VAL A 119 -2.08 2.32 10.25
C VAL A 119 -1.40 2.56 8.90
N VAL A 120 -1.32 1.54 8.04
CA VAL A 120 -0.73 1.68 6.71
C VAL A 120 -1.51 2.71 5.86
N ALA A 121 -2.85 2.65 5.86
CA ALA A 121 -3.68 3.59 5.13
C ALA A 121 -3.49 5.04 5.60
N LEU A 122 -3.48 5.26 6.92
CA LEU A 122 -3.31 6.59 7.51
C LEU A 122 -1.93 7.16 7.18
N VAL A 123 -0.88 6.38 7.43
CA VAL A 123 0.50 6.84 7.23
C VAL A 123 0.76 7.15 5.74
N ILE A 124 0.34 6.27 4.82
CA ILE A 124 0.50 6.51 3.38
C ILE A 124 -0.31 7.73 2.93
N GLY A 125 -1.54 7.89 3.40
CA GLY A 125 -2.37 9.03 3.04
C GLY A 125 -1.76 10.36 3.49
N MET A 126 -1.20 10.40 4.71
CA MET A 126 -0.51 11.57 5.27
C MET A 126 0.83 11.86 4.58
N ASP A 127 1.55 10.82 4.16
CA ASP A 127 2.80 10.93 3.39
C ASP A 127 2.57 11.44 1.96
N SER A 128 1.37 11.23 1.40
CA SER A 128 1.01 11.61 0.03
C SER A 128 0.65 13.10 -0.13
N SER A 129 1.20 13.97 0.73
CA SER A 129 0.96 15.41 0.68
C SER A 129 1.51 16.03 -0.61
N VAL A 130 0.74 16.93 -1.24
CA VAL A 130 1.19 17.63 -2.45
C VAL A 130 1.84 18.95 -2.03
N PRO A 131 3.08 19.24 -2.45
CA PRO A 131 3.73 20.52 -2.16
C PRO A 131 2.86 21.70 -2.60
N MET A 132 2.62 22.62 -1.68
CA MET A 132 1.71 23.73 -1.89
C MET A 132 2.44 24.86 -2.65
N ILE A 133 2.32 24.84 -3.98
CA ILE A 133 2.91 25.86 -4.85
C ILE A 133 1.91 27.01 -5.04
N PRO A 134 2.30 28.29 -4.84
CA PRO A 134 1.43 29.43 -5.11
C PRO A 134 0.88 29.38 -6.54
N GLY A 135 -0.44 29.51 -6.69
CA GLY A 135 -1.13 29.44 -8.01
C GLY A 135 -1.51 28.03 -8.48
N LEU A 136 -1.23 26.97 -7.70
CA LEU A 136 -1.68 25.62 -8.03
C LEU A 136 -3.20 25.50 -7.85
N GLN A 137 -3.91 25.20 -8.94
CA GLN A 137 -5.35 25.00 -8.90
C GLN A 137 -5.74 23.85 -7.95
N THR A 138 -6.72 24.10 -7.07
CA THR A 138 -7.25 23.10 -6.13
C THR A 138 -7.68 21.80 -6.84
N ARG A 139 -8.21 21.90 -8.06
CA ARG A 139 -8.57 20.75 -8.91
C ARG A 139 -7.38 19.81 -9.18
N LYS A 140 -6.16 20.34 -9.35
CA LYS A 140 -4.95 19.55 -9.62
C LYS A 140 -4.50 18.77 -8.38
N ILE A 141 -4.68 19.34 -7.19
CA ILE A 141 -4.38 18.69 -5.92
C ILE A 141 -5.33 17.51 -5.70
N TYR A 142 -6.64 17.71 -5.84
CA TYR A 142 -7.61 16.62 -5.73
C TYR A 142 -7.41 15.54 -6.79
N ALA A 143 -7.03 15.92 -8.02
CA ALA A 143 -6.70 14.96 -9.06
C ALA A 143 -5.48 14.11 -8.68
N HIS A 144 -4.43 14.70 -8.11
CA HIS A 144 -3.27 13.94 -7.62
C HIS A 144 -3.67 12.98 -6.49
N LEU A 145 -4.34 13.48 -5.44
CA LEU A 145 -4.75 12.66 -4.30
C LEU A 145 -5.68 11.51 -4.71
N ALA A 146 -6.63 11.76 -5.61
CA ALA A 146 -7.51 10.73 -6.15
C ALA A 146 -6.71 9.66 -6.92
N GLY A 147 -5.74 10.08 -7.74
CA GLY A 147 -4.83 9.17 -8.44
C GLY A 147 -4.04 8.29 -7.46
N THR A 148 -3.49 8.89 -6.40
CA THR A 148 -2.74 8.16 -5.37
C THR A 148 -3.62 7.13 -4.65
N GLY A 149 -4.81 7.53 -4.21
CA GLY A 149 -5.75 6.64 -3.53
C GLY A 149 -6.19 5.46 -4.41
N ILE A 150 -6.51 5.72 -5.68
CA ILE A 150 -6.86 4.68 -6.65
C ILE A 150 -5.69 3.72 -6.84
N SER A 151 -4.47 4.23 -7.00
CA SER A 151 -3.28 3.41 -7.22
C SER A 151 -2.99 2.49 -6.02
N ILE A 152 -2.93 3.04 -4.81
CA ILE A 152 -2.67 2.26 -3.58
C ILE A 152 -3.73 1.18 -3.40
N PHE A 153 -5.01 1.55 -3.51
CA PHE A 153 -6.10 0.61 -3.31
C PHE A 153 -6.08 -0.50 -4.36
N SER A 154 -5.85 -0.14 -5.62
CA SER A 154 -5.80 -1.11 -6.73
C SER A 154 -4.61 -2.06 -6.58
N LEU A 155 -3.44 -1.53 -6.20
CA LEU A 155 -2.25 -2.31 -5.93
C LEU A 155 -2.49 -3.30 -4.78
N LEU A 156 -3.10 -2.83 -3.67
CA LEU A 156 -3.44 -3.68 -2.54
C LEU A 156 -4.39 -4.80 -2.95
N VAL A 157 -5.49 -4.47 -3.64
CA VAL A 157 -6.47 -5.45 -4.12
C VAL A 157 -5.80 -6.49 -5.01
N PHE A 158 -4.98 -6.05 -5.97
CA PHE A 158 -4.31 -6.94 -6.91
C PHE A 158 -3.39 -7.94 -6.20
N ILE A 159 -2.51 -7.43 -5.33
CA ILE A 159 -1.57 -8.26 -4.57
C ILE A 159 -2.32 -9.22 -3.63
N THR A 160 -3.38 -8.75 -2.99
CA THR A 160 -4.23 -9.58 -2.13
C THR A 160 -4.90 -10.71 -2.89
N LEU A 161 -5.44 -10.45 -4.09
CA LEU A 161 -6.10 -11.48 -4.90
C LEU A 161 -5.09 -12.51 -5.41
N ILE A 162 -3.92 -12.08 -5.88
CA ILE A 162 -2.84 -12.98 -6.26
C ILE A 162 -2.40 -13.82 -5.06
N SER A 163 -2.13 -13.18 -3.92
CA SER A 163 -1.73 -13.89 -2.71
C SER A 163 -2.77 -14.91 -2.28
N HIS A 164 -4.06 -14.55 -2.36
CA HIS A 164 -5.15 -15.46 -2.05
C HIS A 164 -5.21 -16.69 -2.96
N ALA A 165 -4.92 -16.53 -4.25
CA ALA A 165 -4.83 -17.64 -5.19
C ALA A 165 -3.59 -18.52 -4.91
N LEU A 166 -2.45 -17.90 -4.57
CA LEU A 166 -1.19 -18.60 -4.29
C LEU A 166 -1.16 -19.28 -2.92
N ARG A 167 -2.05 -18.94 -1.97
CA ARG A 167 -1.96 -19.40 -0.57
C ARG A 167 -2.00 -20.92 -0.38
N ASN A 168 -2.66 -21.63 -1.29
CA ASN A 168 -2.79 -23.09 -1.24
C ASN A 168 -1.82 -23.79 -2.20
N LEU A 169 -1.10 -23.05 -3.05
CA LEU A 169 -0.10 -23.62 -3.93
C LEU A 169 1.16 -23.95 -3.13
N VAL A 170 1.70 -25.15 -3.35
CA VAL A 170 2.96 -25.60 -2.76
C VAL A 170 2.98 -25.36 -1.23
N SER A 171 1.85 -25.66 -0.57
CA SER A 171 1.64 -25.47 0.88
C SER A 171 1.82 -24.03 1.41
N GLY A 172 1.80 -23.03 0.51
CA GLY A 172 2.00 -21.61 0.81
C GLY A 172 3.48 -21.20 0.88
N ILE A 173 4.41 -22.03 0.39
CA ILE A 173 5.85 -21.72 0.39
C ILE A 173 6.14 -20.44 -0.40
N ILE A 174 5.47 -20.23 -1.53
CA ILE A 174 5.65 -19.02 -2.36
C ILE A 174 5.39 -17.76 -1.52
N LEU A 175 4.29 -17.72 -0.77
CA LEU A 175 3.98 -16.58 0.09
C LEU A 175 5.03 -16.39 1.18
N ARG A 176 5.55 -17.46 1.77
CA ARG A 176 6.59 -17.37 2.79
C ARG A 176 7.88 -16.76 2.24
N VAL A 177 8.29 -17.16 1.05
CA VAL A 177 9.48 -16.59 0.37
C VAL A 177 9.25 -15.11 0.07
N LEU A 178 8.11 -14.74 -0.49
CA LEU A 178 7.77 -13.33 -0.77
C LEU A 178 7.71 -12.50 0.51
N GLY A 179 7.22 -13.07 1.61
CA GLY A 179 7.22 -12.44 2.94
C GLY A 179 8.62 -12.19 3.48
N ALA A 180 9.48 -13.20 3.41
CA ALA A 180 10.88 -13.08 3.82
C ALA A 180 11.63 -12.02 3.00
N TRP A 181 11.38 -11.96 1.68
CA TRP A 181 11.95 -10.93 0.81
C TRP A 181 11.44 -9.54 1.17
N SER A 182 10.14 -9.39 1.40
CA SER A 182 9.56 -8.12 1.84
C SER A 182 10.12 -7.67 3.19
N ALA A 183 10.29 -8.60 4.14
CA ALA A 183 10.86 -8.30 5.45
C ALA A 183 12.33 -7.89 5.35
N ALA A 184 13.12 -8.63 4.57
CA ALA A 184 14.52 -8.31 4.32
C ALA A 184 14.67 -6.95 3.64
N GLY A 185 13.85 -6.65 2.62
CA GLY A 185 13.84 -5.36 1.95
C GLY A 185 13.47 -4.21 2.89
N ALA A 186 12.44 -4.39 3.71
CA ALA A 186 12.03 -3.39 4.70
C ALA A 186 13.12 -3.12 5.75
N VAL A 187 13.75 -4.18 6.28
CA VAL A 187 14.84 -4.07 7.26
C VAL A 187 16.06 -3.39 6.62
N LEU A 188 16.44 -3.76 5.41
CA LEU A 188 17.56 -3.13 4.70
C LEU A 188 17.37 -1.62 4.54
N VAL A 189 16.19 -1.19 4.05
CA VAL A 189 15.89 0.24 3.89
C VAL A 189 15.85 0.94 5.24
N LEU A 190 15.27 0.31 6.26
CA LEU A 190 15.22 0.86 7.62
C LEU A 190 16.62 1.02 8.23
N THR A 191 17.49 0.02 8.05
CA THR A 191 18.88 0.08 8.52
C THR A 191 19.64 1.20 7.81
N LEU A 192 19.46 1.38 6.51
CA LEU A 192 20.06 2.49 5.77
C LEU A 192 19.57 3.86 6.28
N LEU A 193 18.27 3.99 6.55
CA LEU A 193 17.69 5.20 7.10
C LEU A 193 18.30 5.55 8.47
N LEU A 194 18.37 4.57 9.37
CA LEU A 194 18.97 4.74 10.70
C LEU A 194 20.48 5.03 10.62
N ALA A 195 21.20 4.35 9.73
CA ALA A 195 22.62 4.59 9.51
C ALA A 195 22.89 6.00 8.97
N ASN A 196 22.00 6.52 8.12
CA ASN A 196 22.10 7.90 7.63
C ASN A 196 21.78 8.91 8.74
N ALA A 197 20.73 8.66 9.52
CA ALA A 197 20.35 9.52 10.65
C ALA A 197 21.43 9.58 11.76
N ALA A 198 22.22 8.52 11.94
CA ALA A 198 23.34 8.51 12.88
C ALA A 198 24.56 9.31 12.41
N ARG A 199 24.63 9.68 11.12
CA ARG A 199 25.74 10.47 10.55
C ARG A 199 25.48 11.98 10.56
N THR A 200 24.24 12.39 10.77
CA THR A 200 23.80 13.79 10.86
C THR A 200 23.70 14.24 12.30
#